data_AF-A0A845HED9-F1
#
_entry.id   AF-A0A845HED9-F1
#
_cell.length_a   1.000
_cell.length_b   1.000
_cell.length_c   1.000
_cell.angle_alpha   90.00
_cell.angle_beta   90.00
_cell.angle_gamma   90.00
#
_symmetry.space_group_name_H-M   'P 1'
#
loop_
_entity.id
_entity.type
_entity.pdbx_description
1 polymer ?
#
loop_
_entity_poly.entity_id
_entity_poly.type
_entity_poly.pdbx_seq_one_letter_code
_entity_poly.pdbx_strand_id
1 'polypeptide(L)'
;MSIGVRVQPKESRGYYMLPQAPEDAGYYVYGTLHDVPGTGHLAQYAHPNLLTLIFQIEREWQTMCDRKFGIGNISIDAGIVYDNHKSHQKGIEMDCRPVRDYMTGQGARCTYRDKESDLEATIELIRLFVEHPRIKIVYFNDERVQKALGGARVRSLIGHNNHFHAELWPRYAS
;
A
#
# COMPACT_ATOMS: atom_id res chain seq x y z
N MET A 1 -28.52 -21.08 8.45
CA MET A 1 -28.41 -19.96 7.49
C MET A 1 -27.19 -20.23 6.65
N SER A 2 -27.33 -20.35 5.33
CA SER A 2 -26.18 -20.50 4.44
C SER A 2 -25.39 -19.20 4.49
N ILE A 3 -24.18 -19.25 5.05
CA ILE A 3 -23.21 -18.16 4.99
C ILE A 3 -22.68 -18.20 3.55
N GLY A 4 -23.45 -17.64 2.63
CA GLY A 4 -23.01 -17.50 1.24
C GLY A 4 -21.66 -16.80 1.24
N VAL A 5 -20.69 -17.34 0.50
CA VAL A 5 -19.37 -16.71 0.31
C VAL A 5 -19.61 -15.26 -0.10
N ARG A 6 -19.19 -14.31 0.74
CA ARG A 6 -19.25 -12.89 0.39
C ARG A 6 -18.33 -12.70 -0.82
N VAL A 7 -18.92 -12.47 -1.98
CA VAL A 7 -18.18 -12.10 -3.19
C VAL A 7 -17.45 -10.79 -2.90
N GLN A 8 -16.15 -10.75 -3.20
CA GLN A 8 -15.38 -9.51 -3.06
C GLN A 8 -16.06 -8.39 -3.86
N PRO A 9 -16.30 -7.21 -3.28
CA PRO A 9 -16.90 -6.10 -3.99
C PRO A 9 -16.13 -5.80 -5.28
N LYS A 10 -16.85 -5.77 -6.40
CA LYS A 10 -16.33 -5.47 -7.73
C LYS A 10 -16.95 -4.17 -8.21
N GLU A 11 -16.12 -3.28 -8.73
CA GLU A 11 -16.56 -1.98 -9.24
C GLU A 11 -16.76 -1.99 -10.76
N SER A 12 -17.19 -0.85 -11.30
CA SER A 12 -17.61 -0.68 -12.69
C SER A 12 -16.54 -1.04 -13.72
N ARG A 13 -15.26 -0.80 -13.41
CA ARG A 13 -14.10 -1.16 -14.28
C ARG A 13 -13.68 -2.62 -14.17
N GLY A 14 -14.33 -3.37 -13.29
CA GLY A 14 -14.02 -4.75 -12.99
C GLY A 14 -12.85 -4.97 -12.05
N TYR A 15 -12.47 -3.93 -11.32
CA TYR A 15 -11.49 -4.00 -10.23
C TYR A 15 -12.17 -4.50 -8.97
N TYR A 16 -11.38 -5.12 -8.10
CA TYR A 16 -11.88 -5.73 -6.87
C TYR A 16 -11.36 -4.96 -5.67
N MET A 17 -12.22 -4.80 -4.68
CA MET A 17 -11.84 -4.23 -3.39
C MET A 17 -10.85 -5.19 -2.71
N LEU A 18 -9.70 -4.67 -2.27
CA LEU A 18 -8.79 -5.41 -1.39
C LEU A 18 -9.58 -5.95 -0.18
N PRO A 19 -9.38 -7.21 0.26
CA PRO A 19 -10.05 -7.72 1.46
C PRO A 19 -9.85 -6.81 2.67
N GLN A 20 -10.96 -6.36 3.26
CA GLN A 20 -10.96 -5.44 4.39
C GLN A 20 -10.80 -6.24 5.69
N ALA A 21 -9.70 -5.99 6.40
CA ALA A 21 -9.37 -6.58 7.71
C ALA A 21 -9.43 -8.13 7.79
N PRO A 22 -8.62 -8.87 7.03
CA PRO A 22 -8.52 -10.32 7.20
C PRO A 22 -7.77 -10.65 8.51
N GLU A 23 -8.34 -11.52 9.35
CA GLU A 23 -7.78 -11.87 10.67
C GLU A 23 -6.32 -12.35 10.55
N ASP A 24 -6.05 -13.27 9.62
CA ASP A 24 -4.74 -13.91 9.42
C ASP A 24 -3.86 -13.25 8.33
N ALA A 25 -4.27 -12.09 7.80
CA ALA A 25 -3.46 -11.40 6.79
C ALA A 25 -2.20 -10.75 7.36
N GLY A 26 -1.16 -10.71 6.54
CA GLY A 26 0.11 -10.01 6.76
C GLY A 26 0.03 -8.50 6.48
N TYR A 27 -1.16 -7.98 6.19
CA TYR A 27 -1.42 -6.55 6.06
C TYR A 27 -2.65 -6.12 6.87
N TYR A 28 -2.70 -4.83 7.15
CA TYR A 28 -3.92 -4.14 7.57
C TYR A 28 -4.24 -3.04 6.57
N VAL A 29 -5.53 -2.72 6.43
CA VAL A 29 -5.97 -1.61 5.59
C VAL A 29 -6.08 -0.36 6.45
N TYR A 30 -5.45 0.71 5.99
CA TYR A 30 -5.68 2.06 6.45
C TYR A 30 -5.96 2.94 5.23
N GLY A 31 -6.49 4.12 5.45
CA GLY A 31 -6.78 5.03 4.36
C GLY A 31 -7.89 5.95 4.75
N THR A 32 -7.99 7.01 3.98
CA THR A 32 -9.01 8.03 4.13
C THR A 32 -9.33 8.53 2.74
N LEU A 33 -10.61 8.68 2.46
CA LEU A 33 -11.09 9.49 1.35
C LEU A 33 -11.41 10.88 1.91
N HIS A 34 -10.83 11.93 1.32
CA HIS A 34 -11.01 13.32 1.76
C HIS A 34 -10.58 13.57 3.20
N ASP A 35 -9.51 12.88 3.63
CA ASP A 35 -9.00 12.89 5.01
C ASP A 35 -10.03 12.48 6.08
N VAL A 36 -11.16 11.87 5.67
CA VAL A 36 -12.21 11.43 6.58
C VAL A 36 -11.85 10.06 7.19
N PRO A 37 -11.78 9.93 8.52
CA PRO A 37 -11.54 8.64 9.16
C PRO A 37 -12.65 7.62 8.84
N GLY A 38 -12.26 6.34 8.69
CA GLY A 38 -13.21 5.25 8.46
C GLY A 38 -13.69 5.09 7.01
N THR A 39 -13.33 6.01 6.10
CA THR A 39 -13.70 5.94 4.68
C THR A 39 -12.66 5.25 3.79
N GLY A 40 -11.55 4.76 4.37
CA GLY A 40 -10.46 4.13 3.63
C GLY A 40 -10.91 3.01 2.69
N HIS A 41 -11.92 2.22 3.09
CA HIS A 41 -12.50 1.14 2.28
C HIS A 41 -13.06 1.60 0.92
N LEU A 42 -13.42 2.88 0.77
CA LEU A 42 -13.90 3.46 -0.49
C LEU A 42 -12.77 3.65 -1.51
N ALA A 43 -11.51 3.68 -1.06
CA ALA A 43 -10.32 3.88 -1.88
C ALA A 43 -9.48 2.60 -2.00
N GLN A 44 -10.10 1.42 -2.02
CA GLN A 44 -9.41 0.11 -2.00
C GLN A 44 -9.63 -0.71 -3.27
N TYR A 45 -10.13 -0.11 -4.35
CA TYR A 45 -10.35 -0.83 -5.61
C TYR A 45 -9.05 -0.99 -6.37
N ALA A 46 -8.66 -2.24 -6.60
CA ALA A 46 -7.40 -2.62 -7.20
C ALA A 46 -7.61 -3.41 -8.50
N HIS A 47 -6.78 -3.11 -9.50
CA HIS A 47 -6.63 -3.96 -10.67
C HIS A 47 -6.17 -5.36 -10.20
N PRO A 48 -6.64 -6.47 -10.81
CA PRO A 48 -6.26 -7.83 -10.41
C PRO A 48 -4.73 -8.07 -10.33
N ASN A 49 -3.95 -7.41 -11.19
CA ASN A 49 -2.49 -7.47 -11.15
C ASN A 49 -1.88 -6.81 -9.91
N LEU A 50 -2.49 -5.75 -9.38
CA LEU A 50 -2.07 -5.14 -8.12
C LEU A 50 -2.44 -6.02 -6.93
N LEU A 51 -3.65 -6.62 -6.92
CA LEU A 51 -4.00 -7.61 -5.89
C LEU A 51 -3.03 -8.79 -5.87
N THR A 52 -2.65 -9.29 -7.05
CA THR A 52 -1.64 -10.35 -7.19
C THR A 52 -0.32 -9.93 -6.56
N LEU A 53 0.16 -8.70 -6.83
CA LEU A 53 1.36 -8.16 -6.21
C LEU A 53 1.22 -8.10 -4.69
N ILE A 54 0.12 -7.53 -4.18
CA ILE A 54 -0.12 -7.36 -2.75
C ILE A 54 -0.01 -8.70 -2.02
N PHE A 55 -0.67 -9.74 -2.53
CA PHE A 55 -0.62 -11.07 -1.91
C PHE A 55 0.74 -11.76 -2.04
N GLN A 56 1.50 -11.47 -3.11
CA GLN A 56 2.88 -11.94 -3.22
C GLN A 56 3.77 -11.28 -2.16
N ILE A 57 3.69 -9.96 -2.03
CA ILE A 57 4.48 -9.21 -1.05
C ILE A 57 4.09 -9.59 0.38
N GLU A 58 2.78 -9.75 0.65
CA GLU A 58 2.28 -10.25 1.93
C GLU A 58 2.92 -11.57 2.32
N ARG A 59 2.92 -12.54 1.41
CA ARG A 59 3.52 -13.85 1.67
C ARG A 59 5.01 -13.72 2.00
N GLU A 60 5.77 -12.98 1.18
CA GLU A 60 7.22 -12.82 1.41
C GLU A 60 7.49 -12.08 2.73
N TRP A 61 6.73 -11.02 3.01
CA TRP A 61 6.83 -10.25 4.24
C TRP A 61 6.59 -11.10 5.48
N GLN A 62 5.56 -11.95 5.47
CA GLN A 62 5.25 -12.85 6.59
C GLN A 62 6.33 -13.92 6.84
N THR A 63 7.24 -14.17 5.89
CA THR A 63 8.38 -15.09 6.14
C THR A 63 9.49 -14.46 6.97
N MET A 64 9.55 -13.12 7.01
CA MET A 64 10.67 -12.38 7.61
C MET A 64 10.23 -11.41 8.72
N CYS A 65 8.94 -11.09 8.82
CA CYS A 65 8.40 -10.18 9.81
C CYS A 65 6.99 -10.61 10.25
N ASP A 66 6.77 -10.66 11.55
CA ASP A 66 5.49 -10.99 12.18
C ASP A 66 4.53 -9.78 12.25
N ARG A 67 5.00 -8.57 11.95
CA ARG A 67 4.16 -7.36 11.88
C ARG A 67 3.36 -7.34 10.59
N LYS A 68 2.13 -6.82 10.66
CA LYS A 68 1.38 -6.50 9.45
C LYS A 68 1.89 -5.20 8.84
N PHE A 69 2.02 -5.13 7.51
CA PHE A 69 2.26 -3.84 6.84
C PHE A 69 0.95 -3.12 6.54
N GLY A 70 0.97 -1.79 6.57
CA GLY A 70 -0.21 -0.99 6.31
C GLY A 70 -0.36 -0.75 4.81
N ILE A 71 -1.54 -1.02 4.26
CA ILE A 71 -1.93 -0.62 2.90
C ILE A 71 -2.88 0.57 3.00
N GLY A 72 -2.49 1.67 2.35
CA GLY A 72 -3.19 2.94 2.23
C GLY A 72 -4.16 2.96 1.04
N ASN A 73 -4.34 4.13 0.44
CA ASN A 73 -5.25 4.32 -0.69
C ASN A 73 -4.73 3.64 -1.97
N ILE A 74 -5.64 3.10 -2.79
CA ILE A 74 -5.39 2.44 -4.08
C ILE A 74 -6.09 3.19 -5.21
N SER A 75 -7.41 3.04 -5.33
CA SER A 75 -8.27 3.83 -6.19
C SER A 75 -9.72 3.76 -5.74
N ILE A 76 -10.53 4.71 -6.18
CA ILE A 76 -11.99 4.73 -5.95
C ILE A 76 -12.75 4.17 -7.16
N ASP A 77 -14.05 3.88 -6.98
CA ASP A 77 -14.94 3.44 -8.07
C ASP A 77 -14.86 4.38 -9.28
N ALA A 78 -14.88 3.81 -10.48
CA ALA A 78 -14.72 4.48 -11.75
C ALA A 78 -13.41 5.28 -11.94
N GLY A 79 -12.48 5.25 -10.98
CA GLY A 79 -11.18 5.92 -11.08
C GLY A 79 -11.27 7.44 -11.06
N ILE A 80 -12.30 7.99 -10.42
CA ILE A 80 -12.50 9.43 -10.30
C ILE A 80 -11.33 10.05 -9.51
N VAL A 81 -10.93 11.27 -9.84
CA VAL A 81 -9.88 12.01 -9.11
C VAL A 81 -10.37 12.33 -7.69
N TYR A 82 -9.51 12.13 -6.70
CA TYR A 82 -9.77 12.46 -5.31
C TYR A 82 -8.50 12.98 -4.61
N ASP A 83 -8.68 13.70 -3.50
CA ASP A 83 -7.63 14.19 -2.60
C ASP A 83 -6.50 14.96 -3.29
N ASN A 84 -6.82 15.60 -4.42
CA ASN A 84 -5.87 16.28 -5.31
C ASN A 84 -4.69 15.40 -5.80
N HIS A 85 -4.77 14.07 -5.62
CA HIS A 85 -3.79 13.14 -6.14
C HIS A 85 -3.98 12.98 -7.65
N LYS A 86 -2.91 13.20 -8.42
CA LYS A 86 -2.92 12.99 -9.88
C LYS A 86 -2.81 11.49 -10.24
N SER A 87 -2.33 10.67 -9.31
CA SER A 87 -2.27 9.20 -9.36
C SER A 87 -3.51 8.59 -8.68
N HIS A 88 -3.52 7.27 -8.45
CA HIS A 88 -4.58 6.50 -7.80
C HIS A 88 -5.90 6.42 -8.57
N GLN A 89 -5.82 6.62 -9.88
CA GLN A 89 -6.99 6.52 -10.74
C GLN A 89 -7.05 5.17 -11.44
N LYS A 90 -5.96 4.40 -11.52
CA LYS A 90 -5.87 3.22 -12.41
C LYS A 90 -5.94 1.88 -11.67
N GLY A 91 -6.05 1.89 -10.35
CA GLY A 91 -6.03 0.67 -9.53
C GLY A 91 -4.71 -0.10 -9.61
N ILE A 92 -3.63 0.51 -10.09
CA ILE A 92 -2.28 -0.08 -10.20
C ILE A 92 -1.24 0.67 -9.36
N GLU A 93 -1.73 1.55 -8.49
CA GLU A 93 -0.99 2.42 -7.61
C GLU A 93 -1.50 2.16 -6.19
N MET A 94 -0.62 2.16 -5.20
CA MET A 94 -1.04 2.08 -3.80
C MET A 94 -0.09 2.81 -2.88
N ASP A 95 -0.63 3.30 -1.78
CA ASP A 95 0.15 3.81 -0.66
C ASP A 95 0.39 2.70 0.36
N CYS A 96 1.52 2.76 1.07
CA CYS A 96 1.83 1.86 2.17
C CYS A 96 2.55 2.62 3.28
N ARG A 97 2.28 2.27 4.54
CA ARG A 97 2.83 3.00 5.69
C ARG A 97 4.27 2.56 5.94
N PRO A 98 5.16 3.45 6.42
CA PRO A 98 6.40 3.02 7.04
C PRO A 98 6.11 2.04 8.17
N VAL A 99 6.98 1.06 8.35
CA VAL A 99 6.81 0.06 9.41
C VAL A 99 7.05 0.74 10.74
N ARG A 100 6.14 0.51 11.71
CA ARG A 100 6.28 1.01 13.08
C ARG A 100 6.95 -0.01 13.98
N ASP A 101 7.47 0.46 15.10
CA ASP A 101 7.93 -0.36 16.20
C ASP A 101 6.81 -1.26 16.75
N TYR A 102 7.23 -2.25 17.54
CA TYR A 102 6.32 -3.22 18.16
C TYR A 102 5.47 -2.63 19.29
N MET A 103 5.85 -1.47 19.83
CA MET A 103 5.39 -1.01 21.14
C MET A 103 4.11 -0.16 21.08
N THR A 104 3.79 0.43 19.93
CA THR A 104 2.79 1.51 19.85
C THR A 104 1.59 1.23 18.93
N GLY A 105 1.38 -0.05 18.58
CA GLY A 105 0.27 -0.49 17.73
C GLY A 105 0.51 -0.24 16.24
N GLN A 106 0.37 -1.29 15.44
CA GLN A 106 0.78 -1.29 14.03
C GLN A 106 -0.01 -0.30 13.15
N GLY A 107 -1.27 0.00 13.49
CA GLY A 107 -2.18 0.84 12.70
C GLY A 107 -2.16 2.34 12.97
N ALA A 108 -1.41 2.83 13.96
CA ALA A 108 -1.39 4.26 14.29
C ALA A 108 -0.62 5.09 13.25
N ARG A 109 -0.96 6.38 13.10
CA ARG A 109 -0.31 7.29 12.14
C ARG A 109 1.20 7.33 12.42
N CYS A 110 2.01 7.34 11.34
CA CYS A 110 3.47 7.37 11.44
C CYS A 110 4.06 8.15 10.28
N THR A 111 5.12 8.91 10.55
CA THR A 111 6.04 9.47 9.56
C THR A 111 7.42 8.85 9.72
N TYR A 112 8.27 8.91 8.68
CA TYR A 112 9.65 8.39 8.79
C TYR A 112 10.52 9.13 9.82
N ARG A 113 10.04 10.29 10.29
CA ARG A 113 10.71 11.14 11.28
C ARG A 113 10.34 10.77 12.71
N ASP A 114 9.30 9.97 12.89
CA ASP A 114 8.83 9.58 14.21
C ASP A 114 9.80 8.56 14.82
N LYS A 115 10.00 8.62 16.14
CA LYS A 115 10.88 7.68 16.84
C LYS A 115 10.37 6.24 16.76
N GLU A 116 9.06 6.09 16.60
CA GLU A 116 8.36 4.81 16.46
C GLU A 116 8.48 4.24 15.05
N SER A 117 9.05 4.97 14.08
CA SER A 117 9.31 4.43 12.74
C SER A 117 10.50 3.50 12.77
N ASP A 118 10.30 2.24 12.38
CA ASP A 118 11.37 1.25 12.24
C ASP A 118 11.98 1.36 10.85
N LEU A 119 13.17 1.97 10.78
CA LEU A 119 13.88 2.20 9.54
C LEU A 119 14.27 0.90 8.84
N GLU A 120 14.84 -0.06 9.57
CA GLU A 120 15.34 -1.31 8.99
C GLU A 120 14.19 -2.13 8.41
N ALA A 121 13.09 -2.25 9.17
CA ALA A 121 11.91 -2.95 8.69
C ALA A 121 11.24 -2.23 7.50
N THR A 122 11.29 -0.89 7.48
CA THR A 122 10.81 -0.10 6.33
C THR A 122 11.67 -0.31 5.09
N ILE A 123 13.00 -0.41 5.24
CA ILE A 123 13.93 -0.73 4.15
C ILE A 123 13.58 -2.10 3.57
N GLU A 124 13.42 -3.11 4.42
CA GLU A 124 13.13 -4.48 3.98
C GLU A 124 11.73 -4.60 3.33
N LEU A 125 10.71 -3.94 3.86
CA LEU A 125 9.41 -3.90 3.21
C LEU A 125 9.48 -3.25 1.82
N ILE A 126 10.13 -2.09 1.70
CA ILE A 126 10.25 -1.37 0.42
C ILE A 126 11.13 -2.16 -0.56
N ARG A 127 12.13 -2.90 -0.08
CA ARG A 127 12.96 -3.82 -0.88
C ARG A 127 12.10 -4.82 -1.64
N LEU A 128 11.15 -5.47 -0.96
CA LEU A 128 10.24 -6.43 -1.60
C LEU A 128 9.50 -5.81 -2.79
N PHE A 129 9.09 -4.54 -2.69
CA PHE A 129 8.46 -3.81 -3.80
C PHE A 129 9.46 -3.52 -4.93
N VAL A 130 10.58 -2.86 -4.63
CA VAL A 130 11.49 -2.41 -5.69
C VAL A 130 12.19 -3.57 -6.41
N GLU A 131 12.41 -4.70 -5.75
CA GLU A 131 12.97 -5.89 -6.39
C GLU A 131 11.92 -6.63 -7.24
N HIS A 132 10.63 -6.38 -7.03
CA HIS A 132 9.58 -7.01 -7.82
C HIS A 132 9.53 -6.47 -9.27
N PRO A 133 9.57 -7.34 -10.30
CA PRO A 133 9.69 -6.92 -11.71
C PRO A 133 8.47 -6.18 -12.25
N ARG A 134 7.32 -6.26 -11.57
CA ARG A 134 6.10 -5.54 -11.95
C ARG A 134 6.06 -4.10 -11.45
N ILE A 135 6.82 -3.76 -10.40
CA ILE A 135 6.89 -2.39 -9.90
C ILE A 135 7.64 -1.53 -10.91
N LYS A 136 7.16 -0.32 -11.15
CA LYS A 136 7.84 0.70 -11.94
C LYS A 136 8.69 1.57 -11.02
N ILE A 137 8.06 2.14 -10.01
CA ILE A 137 8.67 3.12 -9.12
C ILE A 137 8.04 3.07 -7.72
N VAL A 138 8.84 3.45 -6.73
CA VAL A 138 8.39 3.77 -5.38
C VAL A 138 8.73 5.23 -5.07
N TYR A 139 7.79 5.99 -4.51
CA TYR A 139 8.04 7.31 -3.96
C TYR A 139 8.05 7.29 -2.44
N PHE A 140 9.13 7.72 -1.81
CA PHE A 140 9.25 7.84 -0.36
C PHE A 140 10.35 8.83 0.03
N ASN A 141 10.09 9.71 1.00
CA ASN A 141 10.97 10.85 1.29
C ASN A 141 12.08 10.58 2.30
N ASP A 142 12.17 9.39 2.87
CA ASP A 142 13.29 9.05 3.76
C ASP A 142 14.57 8.81 2.94
N GLU A 143 15.50 9.77 2.99
CA GLU A 143 16.79 9.70 2.29
C GLU A 143 17.63 8.49 2.72
N ARG A 144 17.45 8.01 3.96
CA ARG A 144 18.16 6.83 4.47
C ARG A 144 17.72 5.58 3.71
N VAL A 145 16.41 5.43 3.46
CA VAL A 145 15.85 4.34 2.66
C VAL A 145 16.31 4.45 1.21
N GLN A 146 16.25 5.65 0.62
CA GLN A 146 16.71 5.88 -0.75
C GLN A 146 18.17 5.47 -0.93
N LYS A 147 19.03 5.82 0.03
CA LYS A 147 20.45 5.44 0.05
C LYS A 147 20.64 3.93 0.18
N ALA A 148 19.89 3.27 1.06
CA ALA A 148 19.99 1.83 1.28
C ALA A 148 19.57 0.99 0.06
N LEU A 149 18.60 1.49 -0.73
CA LEU A 149 18.02 0.77 -1.87
C LEU A 149 18.51 1.29 -3.24
N GLY A 150 19.59 2.09 -3.27
CA GLY A 150 20.25 2.49 -4.50
C GLY A 150 19.53 3.58 -5.32
N GLY A 151 18.53 4.26 -4.76
CA GLY A 151 17.93 5.53 -5.21
C GLY A 151 17.26 5.60 -6.59
N ALA A 152 17.57 4.71 -7.55
CA ALA A 152 17.08 4.85 -8.93
C ALA A 152 15.57 4.61 -9.05
N ARG A 153 15.04 3.67 -8.25
CA ARG A 153 13.62 3.27 -8.21
C ARG A 153 12.90 3.62 -6.91
N VAL A 154 13.60 4.17 -5.91
CA VAL A 154 13.01 4.81 -4.72
C VAL A 154 13.33 6.30 -4.79
N ARG A 155 12.32 7.15 -5.02
CA ARG A 155 12.52 8.58 -5.25
C ARG A 155 11.75 9.44 -4.25
N SER A 156 12.27 10.61 -3.96
CA SER A 156 11.51 11.63 -3.23
C SER A 156 10.39 12.22 -4.10
N LEU A 157 9.24 12.48 -3.50
CA LEU A 157 8.12 13.23 -4.08
C LEU A 157 7.37 13.95 -2.96
N ILE A 158 6.99 15.21 -3.19
CA ILE A 158 6.25 16.01 -2.21
C ILE A 158 5.02 15.21 -1.71
N GLY A 159 4.83 15.19 -0.39
CA GLY A 159 3.71 14.46 0.26
C GLY A 159 4.06 13.07 0.83
N HIS A 160 5.20 12.48 0.48
CA HIS A 160 5.51 11.07 0.80
C HIS A 160 6.36 10.90 2.07
N ASN A 161 6.02 11.62 3.15
CA ASN A 161 6.73 11.54 4.43
C ASN A 161 6.14 10.48 5.38
N ASN A 162 4.88 10.09 5.16
CA ASN A 162 4.10 9.22 6.06
C ASN A 162 3.56 7.96 5.36
N HIS A 163 3.90 7.79 4.09
CA HIS A 163 3.63 6.62 3.27
C HIS A 163 4.65 6.58 2.14
N PHE A 164 4.92 5.38 1.63
CA PHE A 164 5.51 5.21 0.31
C PHE A 164 4.41 4.88 -0.70
N HIS A 165 4.52 5.45 -1.90
CA HIS A 165 3.65 5.15 -3.02
C HIS A 165 4.34 4.14 -3.93
N ALA A 166 3.65 3.06 -4.31
CA ALA A 166 4.15 2.05 -5.24
C ALA A 166 3.28 2.00 -6.51
N GLU A 167 3.91 2.09 -7.68
CA GLU A 167 3.23 2.06 -8.99
C GLU A 167 3.69 0.83 -9.77
N LEU A 168 2.76 0.07 -10.37
CA LEU A 168 3.10 -0.96 -11.37
C LEU A 168 3.50 -0.32 -12.71
N TRP A 169 4.19 -1.08 -13.57
CA TRP A 169 4.32 -0.66 -14.98
C TRP A 169 2.92 -0.53 -15.64
N PRO A 170 2.69 0.51 -16.47
CA PRO A 170 1.40 0.71 -17.14
C PRO A 170 0.90 -0.49 -17.97
N ARG A 171 1.81 -1.34 -18.47
CA ARG A 171 1.48 -2.59 -19.17
C ARG A 171 0.72 -3.61 -18.31
N TYR A 172 0.61 -3.40 -17.00
CA TYR A 172 -0.17 -4.22 -16.09
C TYR A 172 -1.57 -3.64 -15.77
N ALA A 173 -1.94 -2.53 -16.42
CA ALA A 173 -3.26 -1.89 -16.32
C ALA A 173 -4.19 -2.15 -17.53
N SER A 174 -3.71 -2.90 -18.53
CA SER A 174 -4.40 -3.22 -19.79
C SER A 174 -5.01 -4.62 -19.76
#